data_AF-A0A9X3RCA1-F1
#
_entry.id   AF-A0A9X3RCA1-F1
#
_cell.length_a   1.000
_cell.length_b   1.000
_cell.length_c   1.000
_cell.angle_alpha   90.00
_cell.angle_beta   90.00
_cell.angle_gamma   90.00
#
_symmetry.space_group_name_H-M   'P 1'
#
loop_
_entity.id
_entity.type
_entity.pdbx_description
1 polymer ?
#
loop_
_entity_poly.entity_id
_entity_poly.type
_entity_poly.pdbx_seq_one_letter_code
_entity_poly.pdbx_strand_id
1 'polypeptide(L)'
;MDSLEKVQEQGYENQEKTSKDMSVGDWLITMLILIIPIVNLVMLFIWGFGNPDPRRNYARASLIWMAIGIGLMIIFYGAVLAFILSFNNY
;
A
#
# COMPACT_ATOMS: atom_id res chain seq x y z
N MET A 1 -13.33 -39.96 -2.13
CA MET A 1 -11.95 -39.89 -1.61
C MET A 1 -11.08 -39.19 -2.64
N ASP A 2 -10.92 -39.74 -3.85
CA ASP A 2 -10.09 -39.15 -4.93
C ASP A 2 -10.50 -37.75 -5.40
N SER A 3 -11.77 -37.37 -5.33
CA SER A 3 -12.22 -36.01 -5.66
C SER A 3 -11.94 -34.99 -4.55
N LEU A 4 -11.76 -35.44 -3.30
CA LEU A 4 -11.41 -34.58 -2.16
C LEU A 4 -9.90 -34.32 -2.14
N GLU A 5 -9.09 -35.30 -2.51
CA GLU A 5 -7.64 -35.17 -2.70
C GLU A 5 -7.32 -34.12 -3.79
N LYS A 6 -8.04 -34.15 -4.92
CA LYS A 6 -7.91 -33.14 -6.00
C LYS A 6 -8.33 -31.73 -5.58
N VAL A 7 -9.35 -31.60 -4.73
CA VAL A 7 -9.76 -30.31 -4.15
C VAL A 7 -8.70 -29.79 -3.18
N GLN A 8 -8.05 -30.70 -2.44
CA GLN A 8 -6.94 -30.37 -1.56
C GLN A 8 -5.69 -29.97 -2.37
N GLU A 9 -5.28 -30.72 -3.38
CA GLU A 9 -4.14 -30.40 -4.25
C GLU A 9 -4.34 -29.10 -5.03
N GLN A 10 -5.53 -28.84 -5.59
CA GLN A 10 -5.85 -27.53 -6.16
C GLN A 10 -5.82 -26.41 -5.10
N GLY A 11 -6.20 -26.71 -3.85
CA GLY A 11 -6.10 -25.78 -2.74
C GLY A 11 -4.64 -25.41 -2.40
N TYR A 12 -3.74 -26.39 -2.39
CA TYR A 12 -2.32 -26.19 -2.08
C TYR A 12 -1.54 -25.54 -3.24
N GLU A 13 -1.80 -25.91 -4.50
CA GLU A 13 -1.10 -25.35 -5.66
C GLU A 13 -1.46 -23.87 -5.93
N ASN A 14 -2.71 -23.47 -5.63
CA ASN A 14 -3.12 -22.06 -5.72
C ASN A 14 -2.52 -21.19 -4.60
N GLN A 15 -2.20 -21.78 -3.44
CA GLN A 15 -1.55 -21.08 -2.33
C GLN A 15 -0.05 -20.88 -2.62
N GLU A 16 0.60 -21.86 -3.27
CA GLU A 16 2.02 -21.82 -3.65
C GLU A 16 2.34 -20.72 -4.67
N LYS A 17 1.45 -20.50 -5.67
CA LYS A 17 1.61 -19.38 -6.62
C LYS A 17 1.50 -17.98 -5.98
N THR A 18 0.94 -17.90 -4.76
CA THR A 18 0.81 -16.67 -3.96
C THR A 18 1.84 -16.59 -2.82
N SER A 19 2.63 -17.63 -2.60
CA SER A 19 3.71 -17.65 -1.60
C SER A 19 5.07 -17.67 -2.29
N LYS A 20 5.25 -16.79 -3.28
CA LYS A 20 6.60 -16.32 -3.57
C LYS A 20 7.00 -15.39 -2.44
N ASP A 21 7.41 -15.99 -1.32
CA ASP A 21 7.94 -15.27 -0.18
C ASP A 21 9.09 -14.39 -0.68
N MET A 22 8.90 -13.08 -0.51
CA MET A 22 9.90 -12.13 -0.96
C MET A 22 11.18 -12.34 -0.17
N SER A 23 12.28 -12.54 -0.89
CA SER A 23 13.60 -12.55 -0.26
C SER A 23 13.90 -11.18 0.33
N VAL A 24 14.75 -11.14 1.35
CA VAL A 24 15.27 -9.88 1.92
C VAL A 24 15.89 -9.00 0.82
N GLY A 25 16.49 -9.60 -0.21
CA GLY A 25 17.01 -8.88 -1.38
C GLY A 25 15.95 -8.12 -2.19
N ASP A 26 14.76 -8.71 -2.36
CA ASP A 26 13.64 -8.06 -3.07
C ASP A 26 13.09 -6.87 -2.26
N TRP A 27 13.11 -6.98 -0.93
CA TRP A 27 12.79 -5.86 -0.03
C TRP A 27 13.82 -4.74 -0.11
N LEU A 28 15.11 -5.05 -0.20
CA LEU A 28 16.17 -4.04 -0.35
C LEU A 28 16.03 -3.27 -1.67
N ILE A 29 15.75 -3.97 -2.78
CA ILE A 29 15.49 -3.32 -4.07
C ILE A 29 14.22 -2.46 -4.00
N THR A 30 13.18 -2.96 -3.34
CA THR A 30 11.94 -2.22 -3.13
C THR A 30 12.20 -0.92 -2.35
N MET A 31 12.98 -0.98 -1.27
CA MET A 31 13.38 0.19 -0.47
C MET A 31 14.25 1.18 -1.28
N LEU A 32 15.13 0.69 -2.16
CA LEU A 32 15.93 1.54 -3.04
C LEU A 32 15.06 2.32 -4.04
N ILE A 33 14.01 1.69 -4.56
CA ILE A 33 13.04 2.34 -5.45
C ILE A 33 12.17 3.35 -4.68
N LEU A 34 11.79 3.02 -3.45
CA LEU A 34 11.01 3.87 -2.54
C LEU A 34 11.68 5.23 -2.24
N ILE A 35 13.01 5.30 -2.32
CA ILE A 35 13.77 6.56 -2.16
C ILE A 35 13.41 7.58 -3.25
N ILE A 36 13.01 7.13 -4.44
CA ILE A 36 12.60 8.02 -5.53
C ILE A 36 11.10 8.35 -5.34
N PRO A 37 10.75 9.58 -4.92
CA PRO A 37 9.40 9.90 -4.45
C PRO A 37 8.31 9.70 -5.51
N ILE A 38 8.59 10.00 -6.77
CA ILE A 38 7.61 9.83 -7.86
C ILE A 38 7.42 8.35 -8.21
N VAL A 39 8.52 7.60 -8.30
CA VAL A 39 8.47 6.17 -8.66
C VAL A 39 7.77 5.39 -7.56
N ASN A 40 8.04 5.69 -6.29
CA ASN A 40 7.34 5.12 -5.14
C ASN A 40 5.82 5.23 -5.30
N LEU A 41 5.31 6.42 -5.61
CA LEU A 41 3.88 6.67 -5.79
C LEU A 41 3.30 5.79 -6.90
N VAL A 42 3.95 5.76 -8.07
CA VAL A 42 3.49 4.96 -9.22
C VAL A 42 3.53 3.47 -8.92
N MET A 43 4.60 2.97 -8.27
CA MET A 43 4.74 1.56 -7.85
C MET A 43 3.61 1.15 -6.90
N LEU A 44 3.22 2.02 -5.96
CA LEU A 44 2.12 1.79 -5.03
C LEU A 44 0.78 1.61 -5.75
N PHE A 45 0.51 2.39 -6.80
CA PHE A 45 -0.70 2.19 -7.62
C PHE A 45 -0.64 0.90 -8.43
N ILE A 46 0.51 0.59 -9.05
CA ILE A 46 0.70 -0.64 -9.84
C ILE A 46 0.53 -1.88 -8.96
N TRP A 47 1.13 -1.92 -7.78
CA TRP A 47 1.02 -3.07 -6.86
C TRP A 47 -0.33 -3.09 -6.12
N GLY A 48 -0.91 -1.94 -5.81
CA GLY A 48 -2.17 -1.83 -5.07
C GLY A 48 -3.41 -2.22 -5.89
N PHE A 49 -3.41 -1.86 -7.17
CA PHE A 49 -4.55 -2.01 -8.10
C PHE A 49 -4.28 -2.93 -9.30
N GLY A 50 -3.02 -3.33 -9.53
CA GLY A 50 -2.66 -4.24 -10.62
C GLY A 50 -2.80 -5.72 -10.23
N ASN A 51 -1.95 -6.55 -10.85
CA ASN A 51 -1.98 -8.01 -10.69
C ASN A 51 -1.72 -8.46 -9.24
N PRO A 52 -2.08 -9.70 -8.87
CA PRO A 52 -1.76 -10.28 -7.57
C PRO A 52 -0.25 -10.31 -7.35
N ASP A 53 0.25 -9.36 -6.55
CA ASP A 53 1.65 -9.22 -6.18
C ASP A 53 1.76 -9.40 -4.65
N PRO A 54 2.81 -10.06 -4.12
CA PRO A 54 3.03 -10.16 -2.67
C PRO A 54 3.15 -8.78 -2.00
N ARG A 55 3.53 -7.74 -2.76
CA ARG A 55 3.63 -6.34 -2.31
C ARG A 55 2.29 -5.60 -2.22
N ARG A 56 1.20 -6.20 -2.67
CA ARG A 56 -0.13 -5.55 -2.75
C ARG A 56 -0.64 -5.10 -1.38
N ASN A 57 -0.41 -5.87 -0.32
CA ASN A 57 -0.87 -5.50 1.01
C ASN A 57 -0.12 -4.28 1.56
N TYR A 58 1.21 -4.26 1.39
CA TYR A 58 2.03 -3.10 1.73
C TYR A 58 1.62 -1.86 0.95
N ALA A 59 1.37 -2.01 -0.36
CA ALA A 59 0.97 -0.90 -1.20
C ALA A 59 -0.38 -0.30 -0.79
N ARG A 60 -1.38 -1.15 -0.52
CA ARG A 60 -2.69 -0.71 -0.01
C ARG A 60 -2.58 -0.01 1.34
N ALA A 61 -1.80 -0.55 2.28
CA ALA A 61 -1.57 0.07 3.58
C ALA A 61 -0.94 1.47 3.43
N SER A 62 0.07 1.60 2.59
CA SER A 62 0.76 2.88 2.34
C SER A 62 -0.18 3.91 1.71
N LEU A 63 -1.04 3.52 0.76
CA LEU A 63 -2.05 4.40 0.17
C LEU A 63 -3.08 4.88 1.20
N ILE A 64 -3.52 3.99 2.10
CA ILE A 64 -4.44 4.36 3.19
C ILE A 64 -3.77 5.36 4.14
N TRP A 65 -2.53 5.11 4.55
CA TRP A 65 -1.77 6.05 5.37
C TRP A 65 -1.60 7.41 4.70
N MET A 66 -1.35 7.43 3.39
CA MET A 66 -1.25 8.66 2.63
C MET A 66 -2.58 9.42 2.59
N ALA A 67 -3.69 8.72 2.38
CA ALA A 67 -5.03 9.31 2.41
C ALA A 67 -5.38 9.89 3.78
N ILE A 68 -5.05 9.16 4.86
CA ILE A 68 -5.21 9.64 6.24
C ILE A 68 -4.34 10.89 6.48
N GLY A 69 -3.07 10.86 6.05
CA GLY A 69 -2.16 11.98 6.18
C GLY A 69 -2.66 13.24 5.46
N ILE A 70 -3.19 13.10 4.25
CA ILE A 70 -3.82 14.20 3.49
C ILE A 70 -5.03 14.74 4.25
N GLY A 71 -5.92 13.85 4.74
CA GLY A 71 -7.09 14.25 5.51
C GLY A 71 -6.74 15.03 6.79
N LEU A 72 -5.75 14.55 7.55
CA LEU A 72 -5.26 15.22 8.75
C LEU A 72 -4.62 16.58 8.41
N MET A 73 -3.86 16.69 7.33
CA MET A 73 -3.27 17.95 6.88
C MET A 73 -4.35 18.98 6.52
N ILE A 74 -5.40 18.58 5.82
CA ILE A 74 -6.51 19.48 5.47
C ILE A 74 -7.19 20.00 6.74
N ILE A 75 -7.49 19.12 7.71
CA ILE A 75 -8.11 19.52 8.97
C ILE A 75 -7.19 20.48 9.75
N PHE A 76 -5.90 20.15 9.84
CA PHE A 76 -4.93 20.94 10.58
C PHE A 76 -4.73 22.33 9.95
N TYR A 77 -4.40 22.39 8.65
CA TYR A 77 -4.22 23.67 7.96
C TYR A 77 -5.51 24.48 7.89
N GLY A 78 -6.67 23.83 7.71
CA GLY A 78 -7.96 24.50 7.76
C GLY A 78 -8.24 25.15 9.12
N ALA A 79 -7.96 24.44 10.21
CA ALA A 79 -8.09 24.97 11.56
C ALA A 79 -7.11 26.13 11.83
N VAL A 80 -5.85 25.99 11.42
CA VAL A 80 -4.82 27.04 11.57
C VAL A 80 -5.19 28.28 10.74
N LEU A 81 -5.64 28.10 9.50
CA LEU A 81 -6.06 29.21 8.64
C LEU A 81 -7.27 29.93 9.23
N ALA A 82 -8.29 29.20 9.67
CA ALA A 82 -9.47 29.79 10.32
C ALA A 82 -9.10 30.55 11.59
N PHE A 83 -8.19 30.00 12.39
CA PHE A 83 -7.65 30.65 13.59
C PHE A 83 -6.94 31.96 13.22
N ILE A 84 -6.03 31.96 12.24
CA ILE A 84 -5.31 33.16 11.80
C ILE A 84 -6.28 34.25 11.28
N LEU A 85 -7.26 33.87 10.45
CA LEU A 85 -8.26 34.80 9.93
C LEU A 85 -9.14 35.40 11.05
N SER A 86 -9.38 34.65 12.13
CA SER A 86 -10.10 35.15 13.30
C SER A 86 -9.39 36.31 13.99
N PHE A 87 -8.04 36.36 14.00
CA PHE A 87 -7.30 37.49 14.59
C PHE A 87 -7.18 38.67 13.63
N ASN A 88 -7.17 38.42 12.33
CA ASN A 88 -7.01 39.46 11.31
C ASN A 88 -8.27 40.31 11.11
N ASN A 89 -9.42 39.86 11.65
CA ASN A 89 -10.71 40.55 11.61
C ASN A 89 -10.99 41.40 12.87
N TYR A 90 -10.00 41.57 13.76
CA TYR A 90 -10.01 42.53 14.87
C TYR A 90 -8.93 43.58 14.65
#